data_AF-A0A2N1MVE6-F1
#
_entry.id   AF-A0A2N1MVE6-F1
#
_cell.length_a   1.000
_cell.length_b   1.000
_cell.length_c   1.000
_cell.angle_alpha   90.00
_cell.angle_beta   90.00
_cell.angle_gamma   90.00
#
_symmetry.space_group_name_H-M   'P 1'
#
loop_
_entity.id
_entity.type
_entity.pdbx_description
1 polymer ?
#
loop_
_entity_poly.entity_id
_entity_poly.type
_entity_poly.pdbx_seq_one_letter_code
_entity_poly.pdbx_strand_id
1 'polypeptide(L)'
;MGSNVGNIGSGSGSSGSARSTNLPIIPPVLGPIRQPPVTAYKTSFYLSPYGLGAVTTNFPGLYSSTGFDMLGVLINIGPVDMSCSFLVVDAREYDFPIVYASHTFEKLTGYSNSEIIGRNCRFLQAPDGHVALGSRRRYTDNNAVYHIKSHMIAGKECQASIINYRKGGQPFINLVTVIPITWDSDEVAYFVGFQVDLVDQPNAILEKMKDGTYVVNYSLMNLSQYIPPSVGYIGESNNVEEYIRDLNSAMPFPASLEVFDLIGGNADTEVSKRLWYKMLLEHSDDFIHVLSLKGIFLYCSPSCKRILEYDVEELLASGLSSICHPSDIVPVMRELKESSNGVEAVNLVYRIRRKHSGYMWFEAHGKLHLEQGKGRKCVILSARERPVYKLQWKDLQTIGGITDQEFWTKLSIDGLFLYASSACQNLLNYTSEELVGTSIYHYVRSDRTTDITRSLTSAKDGNTHSLKHHILKKNGQYMEVITTFYPGDSVQTDQKPSFVICQTKEVTSEPSRRRSTSLSPVQSSPTSSSCSPDGASSGVEHQPTDNIFEELDTTRSTSWQYELHQMRLTNKKLREELESIKHSKKKRKKRSAPSSNKVCHHCQRKDSPEWRKGPDGPKTLCNACGLRT
;
A
#
# COMPACT_ATOMS: atom_id res chain seq x y z
N MET A 1 49.79 28.61 -34.24
CA MET A 1 51.12 27.99 -34.13
C MET A 1 51.71 28.40 -32.80
N GLY A 2 52.20 27.42 -32.04
CA GLY A 2 52.35 27.49 -30.60
C GLY A 2 53.61 28.17 -30.10
N SER A 3 53.57 28.39 -28.79
CA SER A 3 54.65 28.79 -27.91
C SER A 3 54.10 28.57 -26.50
N ASN A 4 54.80 28.07 -25.49
CA ASN A 4 56.14 27.52 -25.32
C ASN A 4 56.21 27.12 -23.82
N VAL A 5 57.24 26.36 -23.43
CA VAL A 5 57.73 26.17 -22.03
C VAL A 5 56.88 25.25 -21.14
N GLY A 6 57.37 24.20 -20.47
CA GLY A 6 58.73 23.81 -20.03
C GLY A 6 58.65 23.54 -18.51
N ASN A 7 58.67 22.31 -18.03
CA ASN A 7 59.80 21.40 -17.74
C ASN A 7 60.33 21.50 -16.30
N ILE A 8 60.48 20.32 -15.65
CA ILE A 8 61.31 19.97 -14.47
C ILE A 8 60.86 20.58 -13.13
N GLY A 9 60.78 19.88 -11.99
CA GLY A 9 61.19 18.55 -11.52
C GLY A 9 61.09 18.59 -9.98
N SER A 10 60.79 17.48 -9.31
CA SER A 10 60.63 17.45 -7.86
C SER A 10 61.49 16.37 -7.21
N GLY A 11 62.33 16.79 -6.27
CA GLY A 11 63.11 15.96 -5.38
C GLY A 11 62.72 16.20 -3.91
N SER A 12 62.75 15.09 -3.17
CA SER A 12 63.00 14.91 -1.72
C SER A 12 62.07 15.54 -0.65
N GLY A 13 61.55 14.67 0.23
CA GLY A 13 61.91 14.75 1.65
C GLY A 13 60.80 14.82 2.71
N SER A 14 60.74 13.76 3.52
CA SER A 14 60.43 13.70 4.98
C SER A 14 58.97 13.73 5.53
N SER A 15 58.55 12.51 5.94
CA SER A 15 58.05 12.08 7.28
C SER A 15 56.87 12.76 7.99
N GLY A 16 55.88 11.94 8.40
CA GLY A 16 55.00 12.23 9.55
C GLY A 16 53.66 11.48 9.56
N SER A 17 53.55 10.48 10.44
CA SER A 17 52.43 9.55 10.66
C SER A 17 51.07 10.17 11.05
N ALA A 18 49.95 9.66 10.48
CA ALA A 18 48.66 9.54 11.18
C ALA A 18 47.70 8.52 10.51
N ARG A 19 47.04 7.74 11.35
CA ARG A 19 46.13 6.59 11.14
C ARG A 19 45.00 6.84 10.12
N SER A 20 44.81 5.92 9.16
CA SER A 20 43.56 5.81 8.37
C SER A 20 42.68 4.67 8.85
N THR A 21 41.40 4.96 9.03
CA THR A 21 40.32 4.04 9.38
C THR A 21 39.93 3.12 8.22
N ASN A 22 39.59 1.89 8.58
CA ASN A 22 39.22 0.76 7.73
C ASN A 22 38.06 1.05 6.75
N LEU A 23 38.28 0.72 5.47
CA LEU A 23 37.23 0.38 4.50
C LEU A 23 37.34 -1.13 4.20
N PRO A 24 36.23 -1.90 4.17
CA PRO A 24 36.30 -3.33 3.92
C PRO A 24 36.59 -3.64 2.45
N ILE A 25 37.53 -4.56 2.25
CA ILE A 25 38.05 -5.07 0.99
C ILE A 25 37.03 -6.03 0.36
N ILE A 26 36.73 -5.82 -0.92
CA ILE A 26 35.90 -6.70 -1.76
C ILE A 26 36.77 -7.91 -2.19
N PRO A 27 36.35 -9.18 -1.96
CA PRO A 27 37.09 -10.36 -2.42
C PRO A 27 36.91 -10.59 -3.94
N PRO A 28 37.87 -11.25 -4.61
CA PRO A 28 37.89 -11.35 -6.07
C PRO A 28 36.88 -12.39 -6.60
N VAL A 29 36.39 -12.11 -7.81
CA VAL A 29 35.45 -12.93 -8.58
C VAL A 29 36.08 -14.29 -8.90
N LEU A 30 35.47 -15.38 -8.42
CA LEU A 30 35.80 -16.76 -8.82
C LEU A 30 35.12 -17.08 -10.16
N GLY A 31 35.91 -17.60 -11.11
CA GLY A 31 35.46 -18.02 -12.44
C GLY A 31 34.57 -19.29 -12.43
N PRO A 32 34.03 -19.70 -13.59
CA PRO A 32 33.00 -20.73 -13.67
C PRO A 32 33.55 -22.12 -13.34
N ILE A 33 32.93 -22.79 -12.36
CA ILE A 33 33.25 -24.16 -11.96
C ILE A 33 32.49 -25.14 -12.87
N ARG A 34 33.23 -26.09 -13.48
CA ARG A 34 32.69 -27.18 -14.31
C ARG A 34 31.76 -28.10 -13.50
N GLN A 35 30.61 -28.44 -14.06
CA GLN A 35 29.72 -29.49 -13.54
C GLN A 35 30.39 -30.88 -13.63
N PRO A 36 30.27 -31.76 -12.61
CA PRO A 36 30.69 -33.16 -12.73
C PRO A 36 29.64 -33.99 -13.51
N PRO A 37 30.02 -35.14 -14.09
CA PRO A 37 29.13 -35.91 -14.95
C PRO A 37 28.07 -36.66 -14.13
N VAL A 38 26.88 -36.77 -14.72
CA VAL A 38 25.73 -37.51 -14.17
C VAL A 38 26.00 -39.01 -14.29
N THR A 39 26.26 -39.69 -13.18
CA THR A 39 26.31 -41.17 -13.12
C THR A 39 24.91 -41.73 -12.85
N ALA A 40 24.41 -42.54 -13.78
CA ALA A 40 23.17 -43.29 -13.63
C ALA A 40 23.34 -44.43 -12.61
N TYR A 41 22.58 -44.40 -11.52
CA TYR A 41 22.53 -45.50 -10.55
C TYR A 41 21.52 -46.55 -11.01
N LYS A 42 22.00 -47.77 -11.26
CA LYS A 42 21.18 -48.99 -11.39
C LYS A 42 20.86 -49.53 -10.00
N THR A 43 19.58 -49.69 -9.69
CA THR A 43 19.09 -50.29 -8.45
C THR A 43 19.05 -51.82 -8.57
N SER A 44 19.80 -52.54 -7.74
CA SER A 44 19.63 -53.97 -7.52
C SER A 44 19.11 -54.21 -6.10
N PHE A 45 17.98 -54.91 -6.00
CA PHE A 45 17.34 -55.28 -4.74
C PHE A 45 17.91 -56.62 -4.23
N TYR A 46 18.43 -56.62 -3.01
CA TYR A 46 18.58 -57.83 -2.20
C TYR A 46 17.89 -57.60 -0.85
N LEU A 47 16.88 -58.42 -0.56
CA LEU A 47 16.23 -58.52 0.75
C LEU A 47 16.99 -59.55 1.60
N SER A 48 17.35 -59.20 2.83
CA SER A 48 17.75 -60.14 3.88
C SER A 48 16.72 -60.09 5.02
N PRO A 49 16.32 -61.23 5.61
CA PRO A 49 15.38 -61.26 6.73
C PRO A 49 16.11 -61.22 8.08
N TYR A 50 15.32 -60.95 9.14
CA TYR A 50 15.59 -61.00 10.59
C TYR A 50 15.76 -59.67 11.34
N GLY A 51 14.81 -59.41 12.26
CA GLY A 51 14.98 -58.55 13.43
C GLY A 51 13.83 -57.57 13.70
N LEU A 52 12.86 -57.96 14.56
CA LEU A 52 11.83 -57.07 15.09
C LEU A 52 12.44 -56.02 16.03
N GLY A 53 12.41 -54.75 15.65
CA GLY A 53 12.73 -53.60 16.50
C GLY A 53 12.41 -52.29 15.77
N ALA A 54 11.60 -51.43 16.42
CA ALA A 54 11.21 -50.06 16.04
C ALA A 54 10.95 -49.79 14.54
N VAL A 55 9.69 -49.55 14.17
CA VAL A 55 9.33 -49.05 12.83
C VAL A 55 9.84 -47.61 12.68
N THR A 56 11.11 -47.45 12.33
CA THR A 56 11.61 -46.23 11.68
C THR A 56 11.12 -46.29 10.25
N THR A 57 10.24 -45.37 9.85
CA THR A 57 9.78 -45.22 8.45
C THR A 57 10.89 -44.66 7.58
N ASN A 58 12.01 -45.37 7.44
CA ASN A 58 13.09 -45.02 6.54
C ASN A 58 12.74 -45.48 5.11
N PHE A 59 11.94 -44.68 4.41
CA PHE A 59 11.79 -44.77 2.94
C PHE A 59 12.31 -43.48 2.26
N PRO A 60 13.59 -43.11 2.42
CA PRO A 60 14.17 -42.04 1.61
C PRO A 60 14.11 -42.48 0.13
N GLY A 61 13.26 -41.83 -0.66
CA GLY A 61 13.14 -42.10 -2.10
C GLY A 61 11.74 -42.34 -2.64
N LEU A 62 10.73 -42.65 -1.81
CA LEU A 62 9.38 -42.97 -2.32
C LEU A 62 8.60 -41.73 -2.77
N TYR A 63 8.89 -40.58 -2.15
CA TYR A 63 8.22 -39.29 -2.41
C TYR A 63 9.16 -38.16 -2.80
N SER A 64 10.48 -38.38 -2.76
CA SER A 64 11.48 -37.41 -3.19
C SER A 64 12.71 -38.09 -3.76
N SER A 65 13.12 -37.66 -4.96
CA SER A 65 14.37 -38.07 -5.61
C SER A 65 15.62 -37.52 -4.91
N THR A 66 15.47 -36.60 -3.96
CA THR A 66 16.57 -36.00 -3.19
C THR A 66 16.94 -36.78 -1.92
N GLY A 67 16.21 -37.86 -1.59
CA GLY A 67 16.40 -38.63 -0.34
C GLY A 67 15.70 -38.03 0.88
N PHE A 68 14.86 -37.01 0.69
CA PHE A 68 14.06 -36.34 1.71
C PHE A 68 12.92 -37.22 2.28
N ASP A 69 12.79 -37.27 3.62
CA ASP A 69 11.71 -37.98 4.32
C ASP A 69 10.47 -37.08 4.52
N MET A 70 9.62 -37.10 3.50
CA MET A 70 8.34 -36.38 3.50
C MET A 70 7.36 -36.92 4.55
N LEU A 71 7.40 -38.23 4.84
CA LEU A 71 6.50 -38.86 5.80
C LEU A 71 6.81 -38.41 7.23
N GLY A 72 8.09 -38.29 7.59
CA GLY A 72 8.52 -37.73 8.87
C GLY A 72 8.01 -36.30 9.11
N VAL A 73 8.03 -35.45 8.07
CA VAL A 73 7.48 -34.08 8.14
C VAL A 73 5.99 -34.09 8.42
N LEU A 74 5.23 -34.90 7.67
CA LEU A 74 3.79 -34.99 7.87
C LEU A 74 3.44 -35.53 9.25
N ILE A 75 4.22 -36.46 9.80
CA ILE A 75 4.00 -36.98 11.16
C ILE A 75 4.22 -35.88 12.21
N ASN A 76 5.24 -35.03 12.06
CA ASN A 76 5.54 -33.96 13.01
C ASN A 76 4.48 -32.83 13.01
N ILE A 77 3.81 -32.61 11.88
CA ILE A 77 2.72 -31.62 11.75
C ILE A 77 1.37 -32.19 12.18
N GLY A 78 1.22 -33.52 12.19
CA GLY A 78 -0.06 -34.20 12.33
C GLY A 78 -0.71 -34.51 10.98
N PRO A 79 -1.90 -35.14 10.94
CA PRO A 79 -2.52 -35.57 9.69
C PRO A 79 -2.79 -34.38 8.76
N VAL A 80 -1.96 -34.21 7.73
CA VAL A 80 -2.15 -33.23 6.67
C VAL A 80 -2.97 -33.87 5.55
N ASP A 81 -4.10 -33.25 5.22
CA ASP A 81 -4.91 -33.65 4.08
C ASP A 81 -4.15 -33.36 2.77
N MET A 82 -4.01 -34.36 1.89
CA MET A 82 -3.36 -34.20 0.58
C MET A 82 -4.16 -33.32 -0.39
N SER A 83 -5.40 -32.98 -0.03
CA SER A 83 -6.18 -31.97 -0.74
C SER A 83 -5.63 -30.54 -0.53
N CYS A 84 -4.79 -30.30 0.48
CA CYS A 84 -4.18 -28.98 0.74
C CYS A 84 -3.15 -28.57 -0.34
N SER A 85 -3.08 -27.28 -0.64
CA SER A 85 -1.94 -26.69 -1.35
C SER A 85 -0.83 -26.39 -0.35
N PHE A 86 0.29 -27.11 -0.42
CA PHE A 86 1.43 -26.91 0.48
C PHE A 86 2.77 -27.20 -0.20
N LEU A 87 3.84 -26.72 0.43
CA LEU A 87 5.22 -26.92 0.04
C LEU A 87 6.12 -27.13 1.25
N VAL A 88 7.26 -27.78 1.04
CA VAL A 88 8.32 -27.93 2.04
C VAL A 88 9.60 -27.29 1.53
N VAL A 89 10.25 -26.56 2.43
CA VAL A 89 11.45 -25.78 2.16
C VAL A 89 12.56 -26.22 3.10
N ASP A 90 13.77 -26.42 2.59
CA ASP A 90 14.92 -26.73 3.41
C ASP A 90 15.48 -25.44 4.03
N ALA A 91 15.47 -25.36 5.36
CA ALA A 91 15.93 -24.18 6.09
C ALA A 91 17.47 -24.11 6.17
N ARG A 92 18.16 -25.22 5.91
CA ARG A 92 19.62 -25.35 6.06
C ARG A 92 20.35 -24.97 4.76
N GLU A 93 19.64 -25.01 3.64
CA GLU A 93 20.16 -24.66 2.34
C GLU A 93 20.08 -23.14 2.08
N TYR A 94 21.05 -22.63 1.32
CA TYR A 94 21.07 -21.22 0.96
C TYR A 94 19.79 -20.83 0.21
N ASP A 95 19.23 -19.69 0.58
CA ASP A 95 18.04 -19.10 -0.04
C ASP A 95 16.71 -19.83 0.21
N PHE A 96 16.68 -20.81 1.11
CA PHE A 96 15.47 -21.57 1.47
C PHE A 96 14.78 -22.17 0.22
N PRO A 97 15.41 -23.11 -0.48
CA PRO A 97 14.87 -23.71 -1.69
C PRO A 97 13.71 -24.67 -1.36
N ILE A 98 12.69 -24.67 -2.21
CA ILE A 98 11.58 -25.63 -2.13
C ILE A 98 12.13 -27.02 -2.51
N VAL A 99 11.94 -27.98 -1.62
CA VAL A 99 12.33 -29.39 -1.81
C VAL A 99 11.14 -30.28 -2.14
N TYR A 100 9.92 -29.82 -1.86
CA TYR A 100 8.68 -30.52 -2.19
C TYR A 100 7.54 -29.53 -2.42
N ALA A 101 6.66 -29.83 -3.36
CA ALA A 101 5.41 -29.11 -3.57
C ALA A 101 4.27 -30.11 -3.84
N SER A 102 3.09 -29.88 -3.25
CA SER A 102 1.93 -30.73 -3.45
C SER A 102 1.35 -30.56 -4.85
N HIS A 103 0.66 -31.60 -5.36
CA HIS A 103 -0.01 -31.51 -6.67
C HIS A 103 -1.09 -30.41 -6.70
N THR A 104 -1.74 -30.15 -5.56
CA THR A 104 -2.70 -29.06 -5.44
C THR A 104 -2.04 -27.69 -5.57
N PHE A 105 -0.79 -27.54 -5.13
CA PHE A 105 -0.02 -26.31 -5.34
C PHE A 105 0.28 -26.05 -6.83
N GLU A 106 0.56 -27.10 -7.62
CA GLU A 106 0.70 -26.98 -9.07
C GLU A 106 -0.61 -26.54 -9.72
N LYS A 107 -1.75 -27.12 -9.30
CA LYS A 107 -3.08 -26.70 -9.77
C LYS A 107 -3.43 -25.27 -9.37
N LEU A 108 -3.04 -24.84 -8.17
CA LEU A 108 -3.27 -23.49 -7.68
C LEU A 108 -2.43 -22.48 -8.46
N THR A 109 -1.17 -22.77 -8.73
CA THR A 109 -0.25 -21.77 -9.27
C THR A 109 -0.04 -21.85 -10.78
N GLY A 110 -0.31 -23.00 -11.40
CA GLY A 110 -0.05 -23.30 -12.81
C GLY A 110 1.41 -23.58 -13.15
N TYR A 111 2.32 -23.55 -12.17
CA TYR A 111 3.71 -23.95 -12.37
C TYR A 111 3.86 -25.46 -12.22
N SER A 112 4.67 -26.09 -13.07
CA SER A 112 4.96 -27.52 -12.94
C SER A 112 5.98 -27.76 -11.82
N ASN A 113 6.03 -28.98 -11.30
CA ASN A 113 7.00 -29.37 -10.27
C ASN A 113 8.45 -28.98 -10.63
N SER A 114 8.86 -29.21 -11.88
CA SER A 114 10.20 -28.87 -12.38
C SER A 114 10.51 -27.37 -12.36
N GLU A 115 9.48 -26.52 -12.43
CA GLU A 115 9.63 -25.06 -12.35
C GLU A 115 9.63 -24.56 -10.90
N ILE A 116 9.25 -25.39 -9.93
CA ILE A 116 9.07 -25.04 -8.52
C ILE A 116 10.27 -25.50 -7.67
N ILE A 117 10.67 -26.76 -7.82
CA ILE A 117 11.72 -27.38 -7.00
C ILE A 117 13.05 -26.64 -7.17
N GLY A 118 13.76 -26.43 -6.07
CA GLY A 118 15.05 -25.74 -6.01
C GLY A 118 14.97 -24.22 -5.97
N ARG A 119 13.77 -23.62 -6.05
CA ARG A 119 13.58 -22.17 -5.99
C ARG A 119 13.04 -21.75 -4.64
N ASN A 120 13.31 -20.50 -4.26
CA ASN A 120 12.56 -19.87 -3.18
C ASN A 120 11.14 -19.49 -3.64
N CYS A 121 10.13 -19.69 -2.79
CA CYS A 121 8.71 -19.42 -3.08
C CYS A 121 8.39 -17.95 -3.46
N ARG A 122 9.33 -17.01 -3.24
CA ARG A 122 9.17 -15.61 -3.65
C ARG A 122 8.84 -15.38 -5.12
N PHE A 123 9.06 -16.36 -6.00
CA PHE A 123 8.69 -16.21 -7.42
C PHE A 123 7.20 -15.89 -7.60
N LEU A 124 6.33 -16.31 -6.66
CA LEU A 124 4.92 -15.93 -6.64
C LEU A 124 4.66 -14.45 -6.36
N GLN A 125 5.67 -13.66 -5.98
CA GLN A 125 5.53 -12.23 -5.58
C GLN A 125 5.77 -11.26 -6.75
N ALA A 126 5.76 -11.75 -8.00
CA ALA A 126 5.77 -10.93 -9.20
C ALA A 126 4.98 -11.59 -10.36
N PRO A 127 4.31 -10.80 -11.22
CA PRO A 127 3.56 -11.32 -12.36
C PRO A 127 4.39 -12.14 -13.36
N ASP A 128 5.68 -11.80 -13.50
CA ASP A 128 6.62 -12.45 -14.40
C ASP A 128 7.38 -13.62 -13.74
N GLY A 129 7.15 -13.88 -12.45
CA GLY A 129 7.87 -14.91 -11.69
C GLY A 129 9.32 -14.55 -11.31
N HIS A 130 9.78 -13.32 -11.57
CA HIS A 130 11.17 -12.91 -11.39
C HIS A 130 11.33 -11.99 -10.17
N VAL A 131 11.91 -12.54 -9.10
CA VAL A 131 12.11 -11.81 -7.86
C VAL A 131 13.50 -12.09 -7.29
N ALA A 132 14.37 -11.09 -7.30
CA ALA A 132 15.72 -11.20 -6.73
C ALA A 132 15.72 -11.26 -5.19
N LEU A 133 16.72 -11.94 -4.62
CA LEU A 133 16.96 -11.93 -3.17
C LEU A 133 17.28 -10.51 -2.70
N GLY A 134 16.63 -10.10 -1.60
CA GLY A 134 16.83 -8.78 -0.99
C GLY A 134 16.15 -7.60 -1.71
N SER A 135 15.56 -7.79 -2.89
CA SER A 135 14.90 -6.71 -3.61
C SER A 135 13.58 -6.28 -2.96
N ARG A 136 13.24 -5.00 -3.04
CA ARG A 136 11.88 -4.54 -2.71
C ARG A 136 10.88 -5.09 -3.72
N ARG A 137 9.72 -5.52 -3.24
CA ARG A 137 8.64 -5.99 -4.11
C ARG A 137 7.95 -4.81 -4.77
N ARG A 138 7.74 -4.93 -6.08
CA ARG A 138 7.03 -3.93 -6.88
C ARG A 138 5.51 -4.15 -6.91
N TYR A 139 5.08 -5.40 -6.79
CA TYR A 139 3.70 -5.82 -7.06
C TYR A 139 3.02 -6.50 -5.87
N THR A 140 3.68 -6.50 -4.71
CA THR A 140 3.26 -7.22 -3.50
C THR A 140 3.66 -6.39 -2.28
N ASP A 141 2.82 -6.37 -1.24
CA ASP A 141 3.05 -5.61 -0.01
C ASP A 141 4.37 -6.01 0.67
N ASN A 142 5.28 -5.04 0.83
CA ASN A 142 6.58 -5.27 1.46
C ASN A 142 6.48 -5.49 2.98
N ASN A 143 5.44 -4.96 3.64
CA ASN A 143 5.23 -5.17 5.07
C ASN A 143 4.86 -6.63 5.36
N ALA A 144 3.98 -7.22 4.53
CA ALA A 144 3.65 -8.65 4.62
C ALA A 144 4.89 -9.53 4.35
N VAL A 145 5.69 -9.19 3.35
CA VAL A 145 6.95 -9.91 3.05
C VAL A 145 7.95 -9.81 4.21
N TYR A 146 8.10 -8.61 4.79
CA TYR A 146 8.96 -8.40 5.95
C TYR A 146 8.48 -9.20 7.16
N HIS A 147 7.16 -9.22 7.41
CA HIS A 147 6.55 -9.99 8.49
C HIS A 147 6.86 -11.49 8.37
N ILE A 148 6.65 -12.08 7.18
CA ILE A 148 6.98 -13.49 6.93
C ILE A 148 8.48 -13.73 7.15
N LYS A 149 9.33 -12.89 6.55
CA LYS A 149 10.80 -13.02 6.65
C LYS A 149 11.29 -12.94 8.10
N SER A 150 10.81 -11.99 8.88
CA SER A 150 11.25 -11.79 10.27
C SER A 150 10.86 -12.97 11.17
N HIS A 151 9.67 -13.55 10.96
CA HIS A 151 9.23 -14.73 11.71
C HIS A 151 9.98 -16.00 11.29
N MET A 152 10.22 -16.20 9.99
CA MET A 152 11.05 -17.31 9.52
C MET A 152 12.45 -17.27 10.11
N ILE A 153 13.10 -16.09 10.13
CA ILE A 153 14.43 -15.91 10.74
C ILE A 153 14.38 -16.16 12.25
N ALA A 154 13.30 -15.78 12.91
CA ALA A 154 13.10 -16.03 14.34
C ALA A 154 12.68 -17.48 14.66
N GLY A 155 12.53 -18.36 13.66
CA GLY A 155 12.06 -19.74 13.85
C GLY A 155 10.64 -19.82 14.41
N LYS A 156 9.79 -18.83 14.10
CA LYS A 156 8.40 -18.76 14.58
C LYS A 156 7.42 -19.06 13.47
N GLU A 157 6.32 -19.72 13.84
CA GLU A 157 5.15 -19.82 12.97
C GLU A 157 4.64 -18.42 12.61
N CYS A 158 4.20 -18.27 11.37
CA CYS A 158 3.57 -17.04 10.93
C CYS A 158 2.47 -17.28 9.91
N GLN A 159 1.51 -16.37 9.89
CA GLN A 159 0.46 -16.33 8.90
C GLN A 159 0.34 -14.91 8.34
N ALA A 160 0.15 -14.79 7.04
CA ALA A 160 0.01 -13.50 6.37
C ALA A 160 -0.86 -13.62 5.12
N SER A 161 -1.65 -12.58 4.84
CA SER A 161 -2.40 -12.44 3.59
C SER A 161 -1.60 -11.57 2.62
N ILE A 162 -1.23 -12.13 1.47
CA ILE A 162 -0.31 -11.50 0.51
C ILE A 162 -0.81 -11.69 -0.93
N ILE A 163 -0.59 -10.69 -1.79
CA ILE A 163 -0.87 -10.83 -3.22
C ILE A 163 0.21 -11.71 -3.86
N ASN A 164 -0.22 -12.81 -4.46
CA ASN A 164 0.63 -13.69 -5.25
C ASN A 164 0.11 -13.80 -6.68
N TYR A 165 0.98 -14.27 -7.57
CA TYR A 165 0.75 -14.33 -9.00
C TYR A 165 0.96 -15.76 -9.49
N ARG A 166 -0.08 -16.29 -10.16
CA ARG A 166 -0.04 -17.56 -10.88
C ARG A 166 0.82 -17.42 -12.13
N LYS A 167 1.16 -18.53 -12.78
CA LYS A 167 1.87 -18.54 -14.07
C LYS A 167 1.06 -17.76 -15.11
N GLY A 168 1.71 -16.90 -15.90
CA GLY A 168 0.99 -15.93 -16.76
C GLY A 168 0.54 -14.65 -16.03
N GLY A 169 0.88 -14.55 -14.76
CA GLY A 169 0.77 -13.33 -13.97
C GLY A 169 -0.61 -13.09 -13.37
N GLN A 170 -1.54 -14.03 -13.39
CA GLN A 170 -2.86 -13.82 -12.78
C GLN A 170 -2.75 -13.66 -11.26
N PRO A 171 -3.22 -12.54 -10.69
CA PRO A 171 -3.14 -12.26 -9.27
C PRO A 171 -4.19 -13.02 -8.47
N PHE A 172 -3.86 -13.37 -7.23
CA PHE A 172 -4.78 -13.90 -6.23
C PHE A 172 -4.32 -13.51 -4.81
N ILE A 173 -5.23 -13.57 -3.84
CA ILE A 173 -4.87 -13.34 -2.42
C ILE A 173 -4.51 -14.69 -1.83
N ASN A 174 -3.22 -14.87 -1.55
CA ASN A 174 -2.73 -16.04 -0.85
C ASN A 174 -2.72 -15.77 0.65
N LEU A 175 -3.55 -16.50 1.39
CA LEU A 175 -3.36 -16.65 2.84
C LEU A 175 -2.29 -17.73 3.04
N VAL A 176 -1.07 -17.29 3.35
CA VAL A 176 0.07 -18.16 3.58
C VAL A 176 0.28 -18.39 5.06
N THR A 177 0.45 -19.66 5.44
CA THR A 177 0.86 -20.07 6.80
C THR A 177 2.18 -20.82 6.69
N VAL A 178 3.18 -20.40 7.45
CA VAL A 178 4.52 -20.97 7.46
C VAL A 178 4.81 -21.53 8.84
N ILE A 179 5.05 -22.83 8.93
CA ILE A 179 5.28 -23.57 10.16
C ILE A 179 6.74 -24.05 10.19
N PRO A 180 7.55 -23.68 11.19
CA PRO A 180 8.90 -24.20 11.37
C PRO A 180 8.85 -25.65 11.87
N ILE A 181 9.68 -26.52 11.29
CA ILE A 181 9.82 -27.91 11.71
C ILE A 181 11.20 -28.10 12.30
N THR A 182 11.22 -28.29 13.61
CA THR A 182 12.36 -28.79 14.37
C THR A 182 12.24 -30.31 14.39
N TRP A 183 13.27 -31.02 13.95
CA TRP A 183 13.33 -32.48 14.02
C TRP A 183 13.73 -32.88 15.45
N ASP A 184 14.96 -33.35 15.64
CA ASP A 184 15.51 -33.78 16.92
C ASP A 184 16.40 -32.71 17.57
N SER A 185 16.54 -31.55 16.92
CA SER A 185 17.34 -30.40 17.37
C SER A 185 16.47 -29.18 17.64
N ASP A 186 16.96 -28.26 18.47
CA ASP A 186 16.35 -26.93 18.66
C ASP A 186 16.47 -26.02 17.41
N GLU A 187 17.28 -26.41 16.43
CA GLU A 187 17.40 -25.70 15.16
C GLU A 187 16.30 -26.12 14.16
N VAL A 188 15.75 -25.13 13.46
CA VAL A 188 14.75 -25.34 12.42
C VAL A 188 15.41 -25.98 11.21
N ALA A 189 15.00 -27.20 10.88
CA ALA A 189 15.52 -27.93 9.73
C ALA A 189 14.75 -27.61 8.44
N TYR A 190 13.43 -27.40 8.55
CA TYR A 190 12.57 -27.13 7.41
C TYR A 190 11.45 -26.17 7.75
N PHE A 191 10.85 -25.57 6.72
CA PHE A 191 9.60 -24.85 6.83
C PHE A 191 8.53 -25.53 5.96
N VAL A 192 7.32 -25.64 6.47
CA VAL A 192 6.15 -26.05 5.69
C VAL A 192 5.25 -24.85 5.47
N GLY A 193 4.95 -24.59 4.20
CA GLY A 193 4.09 -23.48 3.79
C GLY A 193 2.77 -24.00 3.25
N PHE A 194 1.65 -23.57 3.84
CA PHE A 194 0.30 -23.79 3.34
C PHE A 194 -0.21 -22.56 2.61
N GLN A 195 -0.95 -22.74 1.51
CA GLN A 195 -1.50 -21.66 0.69
C GLN A 195 -2.99 -21.84 0.44
N VAL A 196 -3.74 -20.76 0.56
CA VAL A 196 -5.18 -20.72 0.26
C VAL A 196 -5.48 -19.49 -0.57
N ASP A 197 -6.20 -19.67 -1.68
CA ASP A 197 -6.73 -18.54 -2.45
C ASP A 197 -8.04 -18.03 -1.85
N LEU A 198 -7.99 -16.84 -1.23
CA LEU A 198 -9.17 -16.20 -0.66
C LEU A 198 -10.14 -15.61 -1.70
N VAL A 199 -9.75 -15.52 -2.97
CA VAL A 199 -10.63 -15.11 -4.07
C VAL A 199 -11.57 -16.23 -4.45
N ASP A 200 -11.02 -17.41 -4.73
CA ASP A 200 -11.80 -18.59 -5.08
C ASP A 200 -12.54 -19.14 -3.84
N GLN A 201 -11.97 -18.96 -2.65
CA GLN A 201 -12.49 -19.52 -1.40
C GLN A 201 -12.55 -18.50 -0.25
N PRO A 202 -13.46 -17.51 -0.33
CA PRO A 202 -13.59 -16.51 0.73
C PRO A 202 -14.01 -17.11 2.08
N ASN A 203 -14.64 -18.29 2.09
CA ASN A 203 -15.12 -18.98 3.30
C ASN A 203 -14.09 -19.90 3.95
N ALA A 204 -12.85 -19.96 3.43
CA ALA A 204 -11.80 -20.80 4.00
C ALA A 204 -11.36 -20.33 5.40
N ILE A 205 -11.55 -19.04 5.70
CA ILE A 205 -11.34 -18.47 7.03
C ILE A 205 -12.56 -18.81 7.88
N LEU A 206 -12.39 -19.68 8.87
CA LEU A 206 -13.43 -20.10 9.80
C LEU A 206 -13.62 -19.07 10.92
N GLU A 207 -12.52 -18.64 11.54
CA GLU A 207 -12.54 -17.73 12.68
C GLU A 207 -11.26 -16.88 12.72
N LYS A 208 -11.38 -15.63 13.22
CA LYS A 208 -10.22 -14.78 13.52
C LYS A 208 -9.93 -14.83 15.02
N MET A 209 -8.72 -15.24 15.38
CA MET A 209 -8.22 -15.33 16.74
C MET A 209 -7.91 -13.95 17.33
N LYS A 210 -7.85 -13.87 18.66
CA LYS A 210 -7.56 -12.62 19.41
C LYS A 210 -6.14 -12.10 19.18
N ASP A 211 -5.21 -12.98 18.82
CA ASP A 211 -3.82 -12.65 18.46
C ASP A 211 -3.68 -12.18 17.00
N GLY A 212 -4.77 -12.18 16.23
CA GLY A 212 -4.80 -11.73 14.84
C GLY A 212 -4.62 -12.84 13.79
N THR A 213 -4.34 -14.08 14.22
CA THR A 213 -4.27 -15.26 13.34
C THR A 213 -5.66 -15.76 12.93
N TYR A 214 -5.73 -16.61 11.92
CA TYR A 214 -6.95 -17.18 11.37
C TYR A 214 -6.96 -18.69 11.53
N VAL A 215 -8.10 -19.22 11.99
CA VAL A 215 -8.42 -20.65 11.86
C VAL A 215 -8.86 -20.88 10.43
N VAL A 216 -8.10 -21.69 9.69
CA VAL A 216 -8.28 -21.90 8.26
C VAL A 216 -8.59 -23.36 7.97
N ASN A 217 -9.60 -23.59 7.14
CA ASN A 217 -9.83 -24.91 6.57
C ASN A 217 -8.96 -25.08 5.31
N TYR A 218 -7.93 -25.92 5.40
CA TYR A 218 -7.04 -26.22 4.28
C TYR A 218 -7.50 -27.40 3.42
N SER A 219 -8.57 -28.11 3.78
CA SER A 219 -9.08 -29.23 2.99
C SER A 219 -9.80 -28.73 1.73
N LEU A 220 -9.23 -29.01 0.55
CA LEU A 220 -9.69 -28.47 -0.74
C LEU A 220 -10.16 -29.62 -1.64
N MET A 221 -11.41 -30.04 -1.50
CA MET A 221 -11.91 -31.17 -2.30
C MET A 221 -12.12 -30.88 -3.79
N ASN A 222 -12.10 -29.62 -4.26
CA ASN A 222 -12.43 -29.27 -5.66
C ASN A 222 -11.70 -28.00 -6.18
N LEU A 223 -10.36 -27.97 -6.16
CA LEU A 223 -9.62 -26.92 -6.87
C LEU A 223 -9.61 -27.20 -8.38
N SER A 224 -10.26 -26.33 -9.16
CA SER A 224 -10.16 -26.32 -10.62
C SER A 224 -8.70 -26.11 -11.02
N GLN A 225 -8.21 -26.91 -11.98
CA GLN A 225 -6.85 -26.75 -12.49
C GLN A 225 -6.72 -25.36 -13.12
N TYR A 226 -5.79 -24.56 -12.61
CA TYR A 226 -5.44 -23.31 -13.25
C TYR A 226 -4.74 -23.59 -14.57
N ILE A 227 -5.33 -23.09 -15.66
CA ILE A 227 -4.74 -23.14 -16.99
C ILE A 227 -4.26 -21.72 -17.30
N PRO A 228 -2.94 -21.49 -17.41
CA PRO A 228 -2.42 -20.19 -17.83
C PRO A 228 -3.03 -19.82 -19.20
N PRO A 229 -3.42 -18.55 -19.42
CA PRO A 229 -3.90 -18.14 -20.72
C PRO A 229 -2.85 -18.45 -21.80
N SER A 230 -3.17 -19.35 -22.71
CA SER A 230 -2.36 -19.65 -23.89
C SER A 230 -2.40 -18.45 -24.83
N VAL A 231 -1.24 -18.02 -25.33
CA VAL A 231 -1.16 -17.06 -26.44
C VAL A 231 -1.81 -17.73 -27.66
N GLY A 232 -3.05 -17.36 -27.96
CA GLY A 232 -3.77 -17.75 -29.18
C GLY A 232 -4.79 -18.89 -29.03
N TYR A 233 -5.94 -18.67 -29.69
CA TYR A 233 -7.12 -19.52 -29.90
C TYR A 233 -8.28 -19.36 -28.90
N ILE A 234 -9.13 -18.39 -29.22
CA ILE A 234 -10.51 -18.27 -28.74
C ILE A 234 -11.31 -19.45 -29.33
N GLY A 235 -11.75 -20.36 -28.47
CA GLY A 235 -12.70 -21.41 -28.81
C GLY A 235 -14.12 -20.87 -28.99
N GLU A 236 -14.79 -21.37 -30.02
CA GLU A 236 -16.13 -21.02 -30.48
C GLU A 236 -17.16 -20.91 -29.35
N SER A 237 -17.75 -19.72 -29.21
CA SER A 237 -18.98 -19.46 -28.46
C SER A 237 -19.90 -18.62 -29.35
N ASN A 238 -20.82 -19.30 -30.05
CA ASN A 238 -21.64 -18.83 -31.18
C ASN A 238 -22.68 -17.72 -30.87
N ASN A 239 -22.36 -16.72 -30.04
CA ASN A 239 -23.23 -15.55 -29.82
C ASN A 239 -22.51 -14.20 -29.79
N VAL A 240 -21.17 -14.19 -29.79
CA VAL A 240 -20.38 -12.94 -29.77
C VAL A 240 -19.98 -12.53 -31.19
N GLU A 241 -19.79 -13.50 -32.09
CA GLU A 241 -19.41 -13.27 -33.49
C GLU A 241 -20.42 -12.45 -34.28
N GLU A 242 -21.72 -12.61 -34.02
CA GLU A 242 -22.77 -11.84 -34.69
C GLU A 242 -22.75 -10.35 -34.28
N TYR A 243 -22.32 -10.05 -33.05
CA TYR A 243 -22.18 -8.66 -32.56
C TYR A 243 -20.86 -8.02 -32.99
N ILE A 244 -19.77 -8.80 -33.04
CA ILE A 244 -18.44 -8.36 -33.49
C ILE A 244 -18.41 -8.09 -35.00
N ARG A 245 -19.12 -8.89 -35.79
CA ARG A 245 -19.14 -8.78 -37.26
C ARG A 245 -19.79 -7.49 -37.77
N ASP A 246 -20.74 -6.93 -37.03
CA ASP A 246 -21.33 -5.62 -37.36
C ASP A 246 -20.43 -4.43 -36.96
N LEU A 247 -19.53 -4.60 -35.98
CA LEU A 247 -18.57 -3.58 -35.51
C LEU A 247 -17.28 -3.52 -36.36
N ASN A 248 -16.83 -4.65 -36.90
CA ASN A 248 -15.53 -4.79 -37.57
C ASN A 248 -15.53 -4.49 -39.08
N SER A 249 -16.64 -3.99 -39.64
CA SER A 249 -16.64 -3.45 -41.01
C SER A 249 -16.07 -2.02 -41.05
N ALA A 250 -14.80 -1.85 -40.67
CA ALA A 250 -14.15 -0.55 -40.66
C ALA A 250 -12.75 -0.61 -41.28
N MET A 251 -12.66 -0.08 -42.50
CA MET A 251 -11.41 0.40 -43.09
C MET A 251 -10.71 1.38 -42.12
N PRO A 252 -9.37 1.45 -42.10
CA PRO A 252 -8.66 2.47 -41.33
C PRO A 252 -9.03 3.86 -41.90
N PHE A 253 -9.72 4.67 -41.10
CA PHE A 253 -10.15 6.02 -41.47
C PHE A 253 -9.17 7.04 -40.90
N PRO A 254 -8.49 7.85 -41.71
CA PRO A 254 -7.70 8.95 -41.20
C PRO A 254 -8.67 10.06 -40.75
N ALA A 255 -8.52 10.54 -39.52
CA ALA A 255 -9.22 11.72 -39.04
C ALA A 255 -8.76 12.97 -39.83
N SER A 256 -9.37 13.23 -40.98
CA SER A 256 -9.17 14.42 -41.79
C SER A 256 -10.28 15.45 -41.50
N LEU A 257 -10.00 16.71 -41.86
CA LEU A 257 -10.92 17.87 -41.83
C LEU A 257 -12.32 17.58 -42.45
N GLU A 258 -12.43 16.54 -43.27
CA GLU A 258 -13.62 16.13 -44.02
C GLU A 258 -14.80 15.71 -43.12
N VAL A 259 -14.56 15.22 -41.89
CA VAL A 259 -15.64 14.85 -40.95
C VAL A 259 -16.36 16.09 -40.40
N PHE A 260 -15.62 17.19 -40.16
CA PHE A 260 -16.24 18.45 -39.74
C PHE A 260 -17.08 19.06 -40.86
N ASP A 261 -16.64 18.93 -42.12
CA ASP A 261 -17.40 19.38 -43.29
C ASP A 261 -18.66 18.51 -43.54
N LEU A 262 -18.59 17.19 -43.30
CA LEU A 262 -19.73 16.27 -43.43
C LEU A 262 -20.81 16.47 -42.34
N ILE A 263 -20.43 16.99 -41.17
CA ILE A 263 -21.35 17.32 -40.07
C ILE A 263 -22.03 18.67 -40.31
N GLY A 264 -21.36 19.59 -41.02
CA GLY A 264 -21.92 20.90 -41.41
C GLY A 264 -22.80 20.86 -42.67
N GLY A 265 -22.58 19.91 -43.57
CA GLY A 265 -23.40 19.67 -44.76
C GLY A 265 -24.59 18.74 -44.45
N ASN A 266 -25.74 18.98 -45.08
CA ASN A 266 -26.98 18.18 -44.98
C ASN A 266 -26.83 16.72 -45.49
N ALA A 267 -25.92 15.94 -44.92
CA ALA A 267 -25.80 14.50 -45.09
C ALA A 267 -26.63 13.76 -44.02
N ASP A 268 -27.08 12.55 -44.36
CA ASP A 268 -28.04 11.73 -43.63
C ASP A 268 -27.76 11.71 -42.11
N THR A 269 -28.69 12.26 -41.33
CA THR A 269 -28.45 12.66 -39.92
C THR A 269 -28.07 11.49 -39.01
N GLU A 270 -28.38 10.26 -39.39
CA GLU A 270 -28.07 9.06 -38.61
C GLU A 270 -26.64 8.56 -38.86
N VAL A 271 -26.14 8.62 -40.11
CA VAL A 271 -24.77 8.20 -40.45
C VAL A 271 -23.76 9.18 -39.86
N SER A 272 -24.00 10.48 -40.01
CA SER A 272 -23.13 11.52 -39.42
C SER A 272 -23.09 11.42 -37.89
N LYS A 273 -24.21 11.09 -37.23
CA LYS A 273 -24.25 10.83 -35.78
C LYS A 273 -23.45 9.59 -35.38
N ARG A 274 -23.55 8.50 -36.13
CA ARG A 274 -22.77 7.27 -35.87
C ARG A 274 -21.27 7.53 -36.02
N LEU A 275 -20.86 8.26 -37.05
CA LEU A 275 -19.47 8.66 -37.27
C LEU A 275 -18.96 9.54 -36.14
N TRP A 276 -19.75 10.54 -35.72
CA TRP A 276 -19.40 11.40 -34.58
C TRP A 276 -19.22 10.60 -33.28
N TYR A 277 -20.15 9.70 -32.95
CA TYR A 277 -20.02 8.87 -31.75
C TYR A 277 -18.80 7.95 -31.80
N LYS A 278 -18.50 7.36 -32.97
CA LYS A 278 -17.29 6.55 -33.15
C LYS A 278 -16.03 7.39 -32.93
N MET A 279 -15.98 8.60 -33.48
CA MET A 279 -14.83 9.50 -33.32
C MET A 279 -14.64 9.91 -31.85
N LEU A 280 -15.71 10.18 -31.11
CA LEU A 280 -15.65 10.44 -29.67
C LEU A 280 -15.12 9.24 -28.88
N LEU A 281 -15.55 8.01 -29.21
CA LEU A 281 -15.11 6.79 -28.54
C LEU A 281 -13.63 6.46 -28.83
N GLU A 282 -13.17 6.70 -30.05
CA GLU A 282 -11.78 6.42 -30.46
C GLU A 282 -10.77 7.42 -29.89
N HIS A 283 -11.18 8.67 -29.72
CA HIS A 283 -10.32 9.76 -29.26
C HIS A 283 -10.56 10.19 -27.81
N SER A 284 -11.46 9.53 -27.07
CA SER A 284 -11.61 9.78 -25.64
C SER A 284 -10.31 9.46 -24.88
N ASP A 285 -9.98 10.31 -23.92
CA ASP A 285 -8.91 10.05 -22.95
C ASP A 285 -9.37 9.08 -21.85
N ASP A 286 -10.66 9.02 -21.58
CA ASP A 286 -11.24 8.07 -20.62
C ASP A 286 -11.42 6.68 -21.26
N PHE A 287 -11.29 5.63 -20.44
CA PHE A 287 -11.68 4.27 -20.77
C PHE A 287 -13.20 4.09 -20.70
N ILE A 288 -13.84 4.19 -21.87
CA ILE A 288 -15.26 3.91 -22.03
C ILE A 288 -15.43 2.40 -22.23
N HIS A 289 -16.26 1.77 -21.41
CA HIS A 289 -16.52 0.33 -21.48
C HIS A 289 -17.95 -0.02 -21.05
N VAL A 290 -18.40 -1.18 -21.51
CA VAL A 290 -19.73 -1.72 -21.19
C VAL A 290 -19.58 -3.06 -20.50
N LEU A 291 -20.18 -3.21 -19.33
CA LEU A 291 -20.18 -4.43 -18.55
C LEU A 291 -21.58 -5.06 -18.51
N SER A 292 -21.64 -6.39 -18.54
CA SER A 292 -22.84 -7.10 -18.07
C SER A 292 -22.97 -6.98 -16.55
N LEU A 293 -24.15 -7.29 -16.00
CA LEU A 293 -24.33 -7.38 -14.53
C LEU A 293 -23.48 -8.47 -13.86
N LYS A 294 -22.89 -9.38 -14.65
CA LYS A 294 -21.92 -10.38 -14.19
C LYS A 294 -20.47 -9.89 -14.32
N GLY A 295 -20.25 -8.63 -14.71
CA GLY A 295 -18.93 -8.03 -14.84
C GLY A 295 -18.17 -8.48 -16.09
N ILE A 296 -18.85 -9.01 -17.10
CA ILE A 296 -18.21 -9.39 -18.37
C ILE A 296 -18.12 -8.16 -19.28
N PHE A 297 -16.96 -7.91 -19.87
CA PHE A 297 -16.77 -6.86 -20.86
C PHE A 297 -17.52 -7.16 -22.15
N LEU A 298 -18.50 -6.33 -22.48
CA LEU A 298 -19.29 -6.38 -23.71
C LEU A 298 -18.73 -5.41 -24.77
N TYR A 299 -18.09 -4.33 -24.32
CA TYR A 299 -17.42 -3.35 -25.18
C TYR A 299 -16.27 -2.69 -24.41
N CYS A 300 -15.19 -2.38 -25.13
CA CYS A 300 -14.05 -1.61 -24.64
C CYS A 300 -13.63 -0.61 -25.73
N SER A 301 -13.47 0.66 -25.36
CA SER A 301 -12.90 1.68 -26.25
C SER A 301 -11.38 1.50 -26.42
N PRO A 302 -10.78 1.97 -27.53
CA PRO A 302 -9.34 1.81 -27.80
C PRO A 302 -8.41 2.46 -26.77
N SER A 303 -8.91 3.41 -25.95
CA SER A 303 -8.15 4.01 -24.86
C SER A 303 -7.70 3.01 -23.80
N CYS A 304 -8.31 1.81 -23.74
CA CYS A 304 -7.87 0.71 -22.87
C CYS A 304 -6.38 0.36 -23.07
N LYS A 305 -5.86 0.45 -24.29
CA LYS A 305 -4.46 0.15 -24.58
C LYS A 305 -3.52 1.15 -23.92
N ARG A 306 -3.88 2.43 -23.88
CA ARG A 306 -3.08 3.48 -23.23
C ARG A 306 -3.19 3.41 -21.71
N ILE A 307 -4.39 3.12 -21.19
CA ILE A 307 -4.69 3.21 -19.75
C ILE A 307 -4.37 1.89 -19.02
N LEU A 308 -4.79 0.76 -19.59
CA LEU A 308 -4.69 -0.57 -18.98
C LEU A 308 -3.62 -1.46 -19.63
N GLU A 309 -3.03 -1.04 -20.74
CA GLU A 309 -1.97 -1.76 -21.47
C GLU A 309 -2.45 -3.06 -22.15
N TYR A 310 -3.77 -3.31 -22.21
CA TYR A 310 -4.36 -4.44 -22.93
C TYR A 310 -4.88 -4.03 -24.30
N ASP A 311 -4.81 -4.95 -25.26
CA ASP A 311 -5.55 -4.81 -26.50
C ASP A 311 -7.05 -5.10 -26.25
N VAL A 312 -7.92 -4.47 -27.05
CA VAL A 312 -9.39 -4.60 -26.91
C VAL A 312 -9.82 -6.07 -26.95
N GLU A 313 -9.24 -6.84 -27.86
CA GLU A 313 -9.53 -8.27 -28.08
C GLU A 313 -9.25 -9.14 -26.84
N GLU A 314 -8.29 -8.75 -26.01
CA GLU A 314 -7.94 -9.49 -24.78
C GLU A 314 -8.96 -9.25 -23.66
N LEU A 315 -9.58 -8.06 -23.64
CA LEU A 315 -10.56 -7.69 -22.63
C LEU A 315 -11.97 -8.11 -23.00
N LEU A 316 -12.34 -8.08 -24.29
CA LEU A 316 -13.67 -8.47 -24.74
C LEU A 316 -14.02 -9.90 -24.31
N ALA A 317 -15.26 -10.08 -23.83
CA ALA A 317 -15.77 -11.33 -23.27
C ALA A 317 -15.03 -11.88 -22.03
N SER A 318 -13.96 -11.21 -21.56
CA SER A 318 -13.33 -11.50 -20.29
C SER A 318 -14.13 -10.93 -19.11
N GLY A 319 -13.95 -11.50 -17.92
CA GLY A 319 -14.55 -10.98 -16.70
C GLY A 319 -13.68 -9.89 -16.06
N LEU A 320 -14.28 -8.80 -15.60
CA LEU A 320 -13.64 -7.73 -14.84
C LEU A 320 -12.86 -8.27 -13.63
N SER A 321 -13.35 -9.34 -13.01
CA SER A 321 -12.66 -10.01 -11.89
C SER A 321 -11.25 -10.50 -12.23
N SER A 322 -10.94 -10.78 -13.49
CA SER A 322 -9.61 -11.25 -13.92
C SER A 322 -8.52 -10.18 -13.87
N ILE A 323 -8.93 -8.91 -14.01
CA ILE A 323 -8.04 -7.74 -13.96
C ILE A 323 -8.33 -6.82 -12.77
N CYS A 324 -9.40 -7.08 -12.01
CA CYS A 324 -9.69 -6.37 -10.77
C CYS A 324 -8.79 -6.89 -9.65
N HIS A 325 -8.45 -6.01 -8.71
CA HIS A 325 -7.73 -6.45 -7.53
C HIS A 325 -8.60 -7.39 -6.70
N PRO A 326 -8.11 -8.59 -6.34
CA PRO A 326 -8.80 -9.57 -5.50
C PRO A 326 -9.68 -9.02 -4.38
N SER A 327 -9.13 -8.14 -3.53
CA SER A 327 -9.83 -7.58 -2.36
C SER A 327 -10.97 -6.62 -2.73
N ASP A 328 -10.99 -6.15 -3.97
CA ASP A 328 -11.95 -5.18 -4.48
C ASP A 328 -13.04 -5.84 -5.34
N ILE A 329 -12.86 -7.11 -5.76
CA ILE A 329 -13.81 -7.86 -6.61
C ILE A 329 -15.21 -7.88 -5.96
N VAL A 330 -15.31 -8.34 -4.71
CA VAL A 330 -16.61 -8.50 -4.05
C VAL A 330 -17.37 -7.17 -3.91
N PRO A 331 -16.76 -6.08 -3.40
CA PRO A 331 -17.38 -4.75 -3.39
C PRO A 331 -17.84 -4.29 -4.78
N VAL A 332 -16.98 -4.40 -5.80
CA VAL A 332 -17.28 -3.95 -7.17
C VAL A 332 -18.45 -4.72 -7.77
N MET A 333 -18.43 -6.05 -7.65
CA MET A 333 -19.49 -6.91 -8.17
C MET A 333 -20.83 -6.68 -7.45
N ARG A 334 -20.80 -6.35 -6.15
CA ARG A 334 -21.98 -5.96 -5.39
C ARG A 334 -22.59 -4.68 -5.93
N GLU A 335 -21.79 -3.62 -6.10
CA GLU A 335 -22.25 -2.33 -6.63
C GLU A 335 -22.85 -2.49 -8.04
N LEU A 336 -22.20 -3.27 -8.91
CA LEU A 336 -22.71 -3.58 -10.25
C LEU A 336 -24.09 -4.26 -10.19
N LYS A 337 -24.28 -5.21 -9.25
CA LYS A 337 -25.55 -5.92 -9.10
C LYS A 337 -26.64 -5.03 -8.49
N GLU A 338 -26.30 -4.20 -7.51
CA GLU A 338 -27.23 -3.29 -6.83
C GLU A 338 -27.75 -2.19 -7.75
N SER A 339 -26.98 -1.78 -8.78
CA SER A 339 -27.44 -0.85 -9.80
C SER A 339 -28.73 -1.30 -10.50
N SER A 340 -29.00 -2.60 -10.54
CA SER A 340 -30.21 -3.17 -11.12
C SER A 340 -31.50 -2.89 -10.32
N ASN A 341 -31.38 -2.42 -9.06
CA ASN A 341 -32.48 -2.15 -8.13
C ASN A 341 -33.02 -0.70 -8.18
N GLY A 342 -32.67 0.08 -9.21
CA GLY A 342 -33.21 1.43 -9.41
C GLY A 342 -32.26 2.56 -9.00
N VAL A 343 -30.98 2.28 -8.75
CA VAL A 343 -29.96 3.33 -8.60
C VAL A 343 -29.54 3.80 -10.00
N GLU A 344 -29.72 5.09 -10.29
CA GLU A 344 -29.44 5.66 -11.62
C GLU A 344 -27.94 5.74 -11.94
N ALA A 345 -27.07 5.85 -10.93
CA ALA A 345 -25.64 6.05 -11.10
C ALA A 345 -24.82 4.91 -10.46
N VAL A 346 -23.80 4.45 -11.19
CA VAL A 346 -22.81 3.46 -10.74
C VAL A 346 -21.49 4.18 -10.57
N ASN A 347 -20.94 4.17 -9.36
CA ASN A 347 -19.67 4.82 -9.03
C ASN A 347 -18.73 3.79 -8.41
N LEU A 348 -17.72 3.37 -9.16
CA LEU A 348 -16.76 2.37 -8.73
C LEU A 348 -15.41 3.04 -8.46
N VAL A 349 -14.81 2.72 -7.31
CA VAL A 349 -13.41 3.04 -7.02
C VAL A 349 -12.74 1.77 -6.52
N TYR A 350 -11.81 1.27 -7.31
CA TYR A 350 -11.16 -0.03 -7.10
C TYR A 350 -9.79 -0.04 -7.76
N ARG A 351 -8.97 -1.03 -7.42
CA ARG A 351 -7.70 -1.22 -8.11
C ARG A 351 -7.88 -2.13 -9.31
N ILE A 352 -7.32 -1.72 -10.44
CA ILE A 352 -7.32 -2.48 -11.69
C ILE A 352 -5.88 -2.78 -12.09
N ARG A 353 -5.67 -3.98 -12.62
CA ARG A 353 -4.37 -4.46 -13.09
C ARG A 353 -4.14 -3.93 -14.49
N ARG A 354 -2.98 -3.32 -14.70
CA ARG A 354 -2.40 -3.07 -16.01
C ARG A 354 -1.62 -4.30 -16.47
N LYS A 355 -1.53 -4.52 -17.78
CA LYS A 355 -0.90 -5.72 -18.36
C LYS A 355 0.54 -5.91 -17.88
N HIS A 356 1.31 -4.84 -17.77
CA HIS A 356 2.73 -4.85 -17.46
C HIS A 356 3.08 -4.04 -16.21
N SER A 357 2.37 -2.94 -15.94
CA SER A 357 2.73 -1.98 -14.88
C SER A 357 2.04 -2.22 -13.53
N GLY A 358 1.57 -3.44 -13.27
CA GLY A 358 0.92 -3.81 -12.02
C GLY A 358 -0.42 -3.10 -11.79
N TYR A 359 -0.81 -2.94 -10.53
CA TYR A 359 -2.08 -2.32 -10.16
C TYR A 359 -2.02 -0.80 -10.11
N MET A 360 -3.12 -0.18 -10.53
CA MET A 360 -3.39 1.25 -10.39
C MET A 360 -4.76 1.47 -9.75
N TRP A 361 -4.98 2.61 -9.12
CA TRP A 361 -6.31 3.01 -8.70
C TRP A 361 -7.13 3.47 -9.90
N PHE A 362 -8.36 2.99 -9.94
CA PHE A 362 -9.28 3.20 -11.05
C PHE A 362 -10.59 3.74 -10.50
N GLU A 363 -11.08 4.80 -11.14
CA GLU A 363 -12.43 5.27 -10.90
C GLU A 363 -13.27 5.11 -12.17
N ALA A 364 -14.48 4.59 -12.02
CA ALA A 364 -15.42 4.42 -13.10
C ALA A 364 -16.79 4.96 -12.71
N HIS A 365 -17.35 5.80 -13.55
CA HIS A 365 -18.65 6.43 -13.36
C HIS A 365 -19.55 6.08 -14.52
N GLY A 366 -20.81 5.75 -14.23
CA GLY A 366 -21.70 5.31 -15.28
C GLY A 366 -23.12 5.11 -14.82
N LYS A 367 -23.90 4.43 -15.66
CA LYS A 367 -25.30 4.15 -15.41
C LYS A 367 -25.73 2.82 -16.00
N LEU A 368 -26.78 2.26 -15.41
CA LEU A 368 -27.47 1.12 -15.99
C LEU A 368 -28.15 1.52 -17.29
N HIS A 369 -27.95 0.73 -18.33
CA HIS A 369 -28.63 0.83 -19.61
C HIS A 369 -29.47 -0.42 -19.85
N LEU A 370 -30.69 -0.19 -20.33
CA LEU A 370 -31.66 -1.21 -20.71
C LEU A 370 -31.72 -1.24 -22.23
N GLU A 371 -31.29 -2.35 -22.82
CA GLU A 371 -31.35 -2.52 -24.28
C GLU A 371 -32.82 -2.61 -24.72
N GLN A 372 -33.22 -1.74 -25.65
CA GLN A 372 -34.57 -1.70 -26.19
C GLN A 372 -34.85 -3.00 -26.98
N GLY A 373 -35.94 -3.69 -26.65
CA GLY A 373 -36.37 -4.94 -27.30
C GLY A 373 -36.11 -6.19 -26.47
N LYS A 374 -34.84 -6.53 -26.17
CA LYS A 374 -34.46 -7.79 -25.49
C LYS A 374 -34.47 -7.73 -23.95
N GLY A 375 -34.64 -6.54 -23.36
CA GLY A 375 -34.65 -6.36 -21.90
C GLY A 375 -33.32 -6.67 -21.21
N ARG A 376 -32.21 -6.71 -21.96
CA ARG A 376 -30.87 -6.96 -21.41
C ARG A 376 -30.39 -5.73 -20.66
N LYS A 377 -29.80 -5.97 -19.49
CA LYS A 377 -29.24 -4.96 -18.60
C LYS A 377 -27.71 -4.96 -18.74
N CYS A 378 -27.14 -3.80 -19.04
CA CYS A 378 -25.69 -3.58 -19.01
C CYS A 378 -25.38 -2.25 -18.31
N VAL A 379 -24.14 -2.08 -17.86
CA VAL A 379 -23.67 -0.84 -17.25
C VAL A 379 -22.68 -0.19 -18.20
N ILE A 380 -22.94 1.05 -18.58
CA ILE A 380 -22.03 1.85 -19.42
C ILE A 380 -21.23 2.75 -18.50
N LEU A 381 -19.89 2.65 -18.56
CA LEU A 381 -18.95 3.30 -17.65
C LEU A 381 -17.94 4.14 -18.44
N SER A 382 -17.66 5.35 -17.96
CA SER A 382 -16.45 6.12 -18.28
C SER A 382 -15.48 5.98 -17.11
N ALA A 383 -14.24 5.61 -17.39
CA ALA A 383 -13.28 5.32 -16.33
C ALA A 383 -11.90 5.90 -16.61
N ARG A 384 -11.16 6.20 -15.55
CA ARG A 384 -9.82 6.79 -15.65
C ARG A 384 -8.95 6.41 -14.47
N GLU A 385 -7.65 6.68 -14.62
CA GLU A 385 -6.71 6.62 -13.51
C GLU A 385 -7.14 7.55 -12.39
N ARG A 386 -7.17 7.02 -11.17
CA ARG A 386 -7.36 7.82 -9.97
C ARG A 386 -5.99 7.99 -9.29
N PRO A 387 -5.37 9.18 -9.37
CA PRO A 387 -4.04 9.38 -8.82
C PRO A 387 -4.06 9.32 -7.28
N VAL A 388 -3.02 8.73 -6.71
CA VAL A 388 -2.89 8.51 -5.26
C VAL A 388 -1.98 9.55 -4.65
N TYR A 389 -2.36 10.06 -3.49
CA TYR A 389 -1.55 11.01 -2.74
C TYR A 389 -0.22 10.39 -2.30
N LYS A 390 0.85 11.15 -2.50
CA LYS A 390 2.18 10.80 -2.06
C LYS A 390 2.78 11.97 -1.28
N LEU A 391 3.11 11.72 -0.02
CA LEU A 391 3.76 12.67 0.86
C LEU A 391 4.62 11.90 1.85
N GLN A 392 5.91 12.22 1.92
CA GLN A 392 6.82 11.52 2.83
C GLN A 392 6.78 12.13 4.23
N TRP A 393 6.93 11.29 5.24
CA TRP A 393 7.06 11.75 6.63
C TRP A 393 8.25 12.69 6.84
N LYS A 394 9.39 12.44 6.17
CA LYS A 394 10.57 13.32 6.21
C LYS A 394 10.27 14.76 5.81
N ASP A 395 9.51 14.94 4.73
CA ASP A 395 9.20 16.27 4.20
C ASP A 395 8.37 17.06 5.20
N LEU A 396 7.38 16.40 5.82
CA LEU A 396 6.59 17.03 6.87
C LEU A 396 7.41 17.37 8.11
N GLN A 397 8.23 16.44 8.60
CA GLN A 397 9.05 16.64 9.80
C GLN A 397 10.02 17.81 9.63
N THR A 398 10.61 17.96 8.43
CA THR A 398 11.53 19.05 8.11
C THR A 398 10.86 20.43 8.21
N ILE A 399 9.53 20.48 8.02
CA ILE A 399 8.73 21.73 7.96
C ILE A 399 7.89 21.90 9.24
N GLY A 400 8.26 21.20 10.32
CA GLY A 400 7.64 21.33 11.64
C GLY A 400 6.35 20.52 11.84
N GLY A 401 6.07 19.57 10.96
CA GLY A 401 4.96 18.62 11.09
C GLY A 401 3.57 19.22 10.83
N ILE A 402 2.55 18.54 11.35
CA ILE A 402 1.13 18.91 11.28
C ILE A 402 0.77 19.68 12.56
N THR A 403 0.11 20.83 12.41
CA THR A 403 -0.29 21.72 13.51
C THR A 403 -1.78 22.04 13.48
N ASP A 404 -2.31 22.65 14.55
CA ASP A 404 -3.73 23.04 14.63
C ASP A 404 -4.06 24.35 13.88
N GLN A 405 -3.05 25.14 13.49
CA GLN A 405 -3.20 26.46 12.83
C GLN A 405 -2.81 26.42 11.35
N GLU A 406 -3.32 25.42 10.65
CA GLU A 406 -3.06 25.23 9.23
C GLU A 406 -4.31 24.72 8.52
N PHE A 407 -4.31 24.86 7.20
CA PHE A 407 -5.26 24.17 6.35
C PHE A 407 -4.54 23.56 5.15
N TRP A 408 -5.11 22.48 4.66
CA TRP A 408 -4.59 21.72 3.54
C TRP A 408 -5.43 21.94 2.29
N THR A 409 -4.79 22.00 1.12
CA THR A 409 -5.48 22.08 -0.17
C THR A 409 -4.87 21.14 -1.20
N LYS A 410 -5.71 20.71 -2.14
CA LYS A 410 -5.28 20.07 -3.39
C LYS A 410 -5.44 21.09 -4.49
N LEU A 411 -4.38 21.36 -5.24
CA LEU A 411 -4.38 22.26 -6.37
C LEU A 411 -4.16 21.48 -7.67
N SER A 412 -4.74 21.93 -8.78
CA SER A 412 -4.22 21.57 -10.09
C SER A 412 -2.79 22.12 -10.26
N ILE A 413 -2.06 21.59 -11.24
CA ILE A 413 -0.72 22.10 -11.57
C ILE A 413 -0.71 23.59 -11.98
N ASP A 414 -1.87 24.12 -12.39
CA ASP A 414 -2.05 25.52 -12.76
C ASP A 414 -2.63 26.38 -11.61
N GLY A 415 -2.81 25.80 -10.42
CA GLY A 415 -3.24 26.52 -9.21
C GLY A 415 -4.75 26.66 -9.03
N LEU A 416 -5.56 25.78 -9.64
CA LEU A 416 -7.00 25.69 -9.37
C LEU A 416 -7.22 24.90 -8.07
N PHE A 417 -8.05 25.39 -7.14
CA PHE A 417 -8.42 24.62 -5.96
C PHE A 417 -9.33 23.45 -6.35
N LEU A 418 -8.82 22.22 -6.19
CA LEU A 418 -9.57 20.98 -6.39
C LEU A 418 -10.18 20.48 -5.07
N TYR A 419 -9.57 20.85 -3.94
CA TYR A 419 -10.04 20.54 -2.60
C TYR A 419 -9.46 21.53 -1.59
N ALA A 420 -10.21 21.83 -0.53
CA ALA A 420 -9.73 22.55 0.64
C ALA A 420 -10.26 21.91 1.93
N SER A 421 -9.40 21.72 2.92
CA SER A 421 -9.83 21.26 4.25
C SER A 421 -10.70 22.32 4.93
N SER A 422 -11.64 21.90 5.77
CA SER A 422 -12.55 22.81 6.50
C SER A 422 -11.83 23.82 7.41
N ALA A 423 -10.60 23.53 7.81
CA ALA A 423 -9.75 24.44 8.58
C ALA A 423 -9.47 25.77 7.87
N CYS A 424 -9.64 25.86 6.54
CA CYS A 424 -9.54 27.11 5.81
C CYS A 424 -10.53 28.18 6.33
N GLN A 425 -11.67 27.76 6.88
CA GLN A 425 -12.66 28.67 7.46
C GLN A 425 -12.11 29.38 8.70
N ASN A 426 -11.31 28.69 9.52
CA ASN A 426 -10.72 29.28 10.72
C ASN A 426 -9.65 30.32 10.37
N LEU A 427 -8.91 30.10 9.28
CA LEU A 427 -7.77 30.95 8.91
C LEU A 427 -8.15 32.10 7.97
N LEU A 428 -8.95 31.80 6.94
CA LEU A 428 -9.28 32.73 5.85
C LEU A 428 -10.74 33.21 5.85
N ASN A 429 -11.60 32.62 6.68
CA ASN A 429 -13.06 32.84 6.71
C ASN A 429 -13.80 32.45 5.43
N TYR A 430 -13.19 31.67 4.54
CA TYR A 430 -13.86 31.02 3.41
C TYR A 430 -14.31 29.62 3.77
N THR A 431 -15.44 29.17 3.22
CA THR A 431 -15.78 27.74 3.27
C THR A 431 -14.99 26.97 2.21
N SER A 432 -14.89 25.63 2.36
CA SER A 432 -14.25 24.79 1.34
C SER A 432 -14.94 24.94 -0.02
N GLU A 433 -16.26 25.06 -0.04
CA GLU A 433 -17.04 25.17 -1.28
C GLU A 433 -16.78 26.49 -2.02
N GLU A 434 -16.49 27.57 -1.28
CA GLU A 434 -16.14 28.87 -1.87
C GLU A 434 -14.76 28.89 -2.51
N LEU A 435 -13.83 28.07 -2.02
CA LEU A 435 -12.49 27.97 -2.59
C LEU A 435 -12.46 27.02 -3.79
N VAL A 436 -13.13 25.88 -3.72
CA VAL A 436 -13.06 24.85 -4.78
C VAL A 436 -13.58 25.42 -6.12
N GLY A 437 -12.82 25.18 -7.19
CA GLY A 437 -13.10 25.70 -8.53
C GLY A 437 -12.60 27.12 -8.79
N THR A 438 -12.02 27.79 -7.80
CA THR A 438 -11.37 29.10 -7.99
C THR A 438 -9.85 28.95 -8.13
N SER A 439 -9.18 30.00 -8.61
CA SER A 439 -7.73 30.01 -8.75
C SER A 439 -7.04 30.62 -7.52
N ILE A 440 -5.94 30.03 -7.08
CA ILE A 440 -5.08 30.58 -6.01
C ILE A 440 -4.62 32.02 -6.30
N TYR A 441 -4.43 32.37 -7.57
CA TYR A 441 -4.02 33.72 -7.99
C TYR A 441 -5.05 34.79 -7.60
N HIS A 442 -6.32 34.44 -7.39
CA HIS A 442 -7.36 35.36 -6.93
C HIS A 442 -7.14 35.81 -5.48
N TYR A 443 -6.48 34.98 -4.66
CA TYR A 443 -6.29 35.23 -3.23
C TYR A 443 -4.88 35.70 -2.89
N VAL A 444 -3.94 35.69 -3.82
CA VAL A 444 -2.57 36.16 -3.59
C VAL A 444 -2.41 37.58 -4.11
N ARG A 445 -1.59 38.41 -3.46
CA ARG A 445 -1.29 39.76 -3.96
C ARG A 445 -0.63 39.66 -5.35
N SER A 446 -0.94 40.62 -6.23
CA SER A 446 -0.48 40.62 -7.62
C SER A 446 1.04 40.61 -7.77
N ASP A 447 1.78 41.23 -6.85
CA ASP A 447 3.25 41.29 -6.80
C ASP A 447 3.92 39.93 -6.50
N ARG A 448 3.15 38.92 -6.07
CA ARG A 448 3.66 37.59 -5.69
C ARG A 448 3.15 36.44 -6.57
N THR A 449 2.42 36.75 -7.63
CA THR A 449 1.90 35.75 -8.58
C THR A 449 3.01 34.92 -9.23
N THR A 450 4.14 35.55 -9.57
CA THR A 450 5.32 34.88 -10.15
C THR A 450 5.97 33.88 -9.20
N ASP A 451 6.03 34.19 -7.89
CA ASP A 451 6.57 33.30 -6.87
C ASP A 451 5.67 32.07 -6.66
N ILE A 452 4.35 32.24 -6.76
CA ILE A 452 3.38 31.13 -6.74
C ILE A 452 3.58 30.23 -7.96
N THR A 453 3.67 30.80 -9.16
CA THR A 453 3.90 30.03 -10.39
C THR A 453 5.22 29.26 -10.32
N ARG A 454 6.30 29.87 -9.78
CA ARG A 454 7.57 29.18 -9.55
C ARG A 454 7.44 28.02 -8.57
N SER A 455 6.68 28.21 -7.48
CA SER A 455 6.45 27.16 -6.48
C SER A 455 5.65 25.99 -7.05
N LEU A 456 4.60 26.26 -7.83
CA LEU A 456 3.83 25.23 -8.55
C LEU A 456 4.69 24.49 -9.57
N THR A 457 5.55 25.20 -10.31
CA THR A 457 6.47 24.59 -11.27
C THR A 457 7.50 23.69 -10.57
N SER A 458 8.07 24.16 -9.45
CA SER A 458 8.97 23.35 -8.63
C SER A 458 8.32 22.05 -8.16
N ALA A 459 7.08 22.12 -7.67
CA ALA A 459 6.32 20.93 -7.27
C ALA A 459 6.01 20.01 -8.45
N LYS A 460 5.68 20.58 -9.62
CA LYS A 460 5.49 19.85 -10.89
C LYS A 460 6.77 19.14 -11.37
N ASP A 461 7.93 19.65 -11.03
CA ASP A 461 9.21 19.00 -11.31
C ASP A 461 9.66 18.04 -10.18
N GLY A 462 8.76 17.74 -9.23
CA GLY A 462 8.97 16.76 -8.17
C GLY A 462 9.64 17.31 -6.90
N ASN A 463 9.79 18.63 -6.78
CA ASN A 463 10.49 19.26 -5.66
C ASN A 463 9.52 19.98 -4.71
N THR A 464 9.64 19.69 -3.41
CA THR A 464 8.93 20.41 -2.35
C THR A 464 9.48 21.84 -2.20
N HIS A 465 8.60 22.84 -2.15
CA HIS A 465 9.00 24.24 -2.00
C HIS A 465 8.10 24.98 -1.00
N SER A 466 8.68 25.70 -0.05
CA SER A 466 7.95 26.55 0.91
C SER A 466 8.07 28.02 0.54
N LEU A 467 6.93 28.71 0.45
CA LEU A 467 6.85 30.11 0.10
C LEU A 467 6.16 30.90 1.21
N LYS A 468 6.83 31.95 1.71
CA LYS A 468 6.22 32.96 2.56
C LYS A 468 5.53 34.02 1.70
N HIS A 469 4.22 34.20 1.84
CA HIS A 469 3.45 35.16 1.05
C HIS A 469 2.23 35.68 1.81
N HIS A 470 1.49 36.59 1.19
CA HIS A 470 0.22 37.10 1.71
C HIS A 470 -0.95 36.45 1.00
N ILE A 471 -2.00 36.10 1.75
CA ILE A 471 -3.26 35.57 1.23
C ILE A 471 -4.44 36.43 1.69
N LEU A 472 -5.41 36.64 0.80
CA LEU A 472 -6.60 37.44 1.02
C LEU A 472 -7.60 36.66 1.86
N LYS A 473 -8.06 37.26 2.96
CA LYS A 473 -9.20 36.77 3.74
C LYS A 473 -10.51 37.28 3.15
N LYS A 474 -11.61 36.62 3.49
CA LYS A 474 -12.96 37.02 3.09
C LYS A 474 -13.37 38.44 3.51
N ASN A 475 -12.78 38.95 4.59
CA ASN A 475 -13.02 40.32 5.06
C ASN A 475 -12.21 41.40 4.29
N GLY A 476 -11.48 41.01 3.24
CA GLY A 476 -10.67 41.92 2.42
C GLY A 476 -9.26 42.21 2.95
N GLN A 477 -8.91 41.69 4.13
CA GLN A 477 -7.57 41.87 4.72
C GLN A 477 -6.60 40.80 4.23
N TYR A 478 -5.34 41.17 4.04
CA TYR A 478 -4.27 40.23 3.77
C TYR A 478 -3.65 39.68 5.06
N MET A 479 -3.34 38.40 5.06
CA MET A 479 -2.63 37.68 6.13
C MET A 479 -1.34 37.09 5.61
N GLU A 480 -0.30 37.16 6.42
CA GLU A 480 0.99 36.54 6.12
C GLU A 480 0.94 35.04 6.46
N VAL A 481 1.26 34.21 5.47
CA VAL A 481 1.24 32.75 5.57
C VAL A 481 2.52 32.15 4.98
N ILE A 482 2.83 30.93 5.39
CA ILE A 482 3.79 30.08 4.69
C ILE A 482 3.00 28.94 4.07
N THR A 483 3.06 28.85 2.74
CA THR A 483 2.47 27.75 1.97
C THR A 483 3.58 26.86 1.48
N THR A 484 3.54 25.58 1.85
CA THR A 484 4.44 24.56 1.32
C THR A 484 3.72 23.78 0.24
N PHE A 485 4.36 23.69 -0.93
CA PHE A 485 3.89 23.01 -2.13
C PHE A 485 4.62 21.67 -2.24
N TYR A 486 3.89 20.57 -2.11
CA TYR A 486 4.38 19.21 -2.25
C TYR A 486 3.91 18.61 -3.58
N PRO A 487 4.76 17.83 -4.28
CA PRO A 487 4.31 16.99 -5.39
C PRO A 487 3.16 16.08 -4.95
N GLY A 488 2.11 15.95 -5.77
CA GLY A 488 0.88 15.26 -5.36
C GLY A 488 0.94 13.74 -5.38
N ASP A 489 1.42 13.15 -6.47
CA ASP A 489 1.22 11.73 -6.81
C ASP A 489 2.42 11.07 -7.52
N SER A 490 3.45 11.82 -7.93
CA SER A 490 4.57 11.26 -8.70
C SER A 490 5.46 10.33 -7.87
N VAL A 491 5.68 9.11 -8.40
CA VAL A 491 6.55 8.08 -7.81
C VAL A 491 7.79 7.77 -8.65
N GLN A 492 7.69 7.92 -9.97
CA GLN A 492 8.74 7.53 -10.91
C GLN A 492 9.46 8.79 -11.40
N THR A 493 10.78 8.71 -11.53
CA THR A 493 11.67 9.84 -11.87
C THR A 493 11.27 10.57 -13.16
N ASP A 494 10.50 9.93 -14.05
CA ASP A 494 10.09 10.48 -15.34
C ASP A 494 8.62 10.92 -15.43
N GLN A 495 7.79 10.68 -14.41
CA GLN A 495 6.38 11.12 -14.43
C GLN A 495 6.20 12.42 -13.66
N LYS A 496 5.59 13.42 -14.30
CA LYS A 496 5.19 14.67 -13.63
C LYS A 496 3.94 14.43 -12.80
N PRO A 497 3.82 15.01 -11.59
CA PRO A 497 2.64 14.87 -10.77
C PRO A 497 1.44 15.54 -11.45
N SER A 498 0.26 14.95 -11.30
CA SER A 498 -1.00 15.45 -11.87
C SER A 498 -1.64 16.56 -11.01
N PHE A 499 -1.22 16.69 -9.75
CA PHE A 499 -1.69 17.73 -8.84
C PHE A 499 -0.62 18.12 -7.81
N VAL A 500 -0.89 19.17 -7.05
CA VAL A 500 -0.02 19.68 -5.98
C VAL A 500 -0.78 19.64 -4.67
N ILE A 501 -0.14 19.19 -3.59
CA ILE A 501 -0.68 19.27 -2.23
C ILE A 501 -0.08 20.50 -1.58
N CYS A 502 -0.89 21.33 -0.94
CA CYS A 502 -0.41 22.49 -0.21
C CYS A 502 -0.76 22.43 1.27
N GLN A 503 0.21 22.76 2.11
CA GLN A 503 0.02 23.01 3.53
C GLN A 503 0.24 24.50 3.79
N THR A 504 -0.81 25.20 4.22
CA THR A 504 -0.77 26.64 4.47
C THR A 504 -0.87 26.92 5.97
N LYS A 505 0.19 27.52 6.53
CA LYS A 505 0.31 27.86 7.95
C LYS A 505 0.29 29.37 8.17
N GLU A 506 -0.34 29.82 9.24
CA GLU A 506 -0.21 31.21 9.68
C GLU A 506 1.24 31.49 10.13
N VAL A 507 1.80 32.63 9.72
CA VAL A 507 3.05 33.11 10.31
C VAL A 507 2.73 33.78 11.62
N THR A 508 2.92 33.07 12.74
CA THR A 508 2.83 33.68 14.06
C THR A 508 4.03 34.59 14.28
N SER A 509 3.78 35.89 14.49
CA SER A 509 4.80 36.81 15.00
C SER A 509 5.20 36.35 16.40
N GLU A 510 6.45 35.89 16.60
CA GLU A 510 6.95 35.58 17.94
C GLU A 510 6.72 36.78 18.89
N PRO A 511 6.07 36.60 20.06
CA PRO A 511 6.24 37.54 21.13
C PRO A 511 7.64 37.36 21.70
N SER A 512 8.51 38.34 21.47
CA SER A 512 9.81 38.58 22.10
C SER A 512 10.15 37.64 23.27
N ARG A 513 11.12 36.73 23.03
CA ARG A 513 11.96 36.00 24.00
C ARG A 513 11.49 36.06 25.47
N ARG A 514 10.69 35.08 25.90
CA ARG A 514 10.82 34.58 27.28
C ARG A 514 11.95 33.57 27.29
N ARG A 515 13.06 33.93 27.97
CA ARG A 515 14.20 33.06 28.23
C ARG A 515 13.70 31.71 28.78
N SER A 516 13.71 30.67 27.95
CA SER A 516 13.71 29.30 28.42
C SER A 516 15.09 29.05 28.99
N THR A 517 15.16 28.85 30.30
CA THR A 517 16.36 28.35 30.97
C THR A 517 16.74 27.02 30.34
N SER A 518 17.94 27.00 29.76
CA SER A 518 18.64 25.82 29.28
C SER A 518 18.66 24.74 30.35
N LEU A 519 18.01 23.61 30.07
CA LEU A 519 18.34 22.35 30.73
C LEU A 519 19.35 21.64 29.81
N SER A 520 20.58 21.56 30.31
CA SER A 520 21.72 20.89 29.72
C SER A 520 21.44 19.41 29.44
N PRO A 521 22.12 18.79 28.46
CA PRO A 521 22.00 17.37 28.21
C PRO A 521 22.71 16.59 29.32
N VAL A 522 21.97 15.76 30.06
CA VAL A 522 22.56 14.78 30.97
C VAL A 522 23.06 13.62 30.12
N GLN A 523 24.39 13.52 30.01
CA GLN A 523 25.07 12.28 29.63
C GLN A 523 24.84 11.25 30.74
N SER A 524 24.39 10.04 30.38
CA SER A 524 24.49 8.88 31.25
C SER A 524 24.87 7.64 30.44
N SER A 525 26.07 7.15 30.73
CA SER A 525 26.69 5.90 30.29
C SER A 525 25.91 4.65 30.75
N PRO A 526 26.26 3.44 30.27
CA PRO A 526 25.41 2.26 30.36
C PRO A 526 25.58 1.53 31.71
N THR A 527 24.47 1.18 32.33
CA THR A 527 24.45 0.13 33.37
C THR A 527 23.32 -0.83 33.09
N SER A 528 23.71 -2.07 32.84
CA SER A 528 22.90 -3.27 32.76
C SER A 528 22.12 -3.53 34.05
N SER A 529 20.80 -3.62 33.95
CA SER A 529 20.00 -4.51 34.79
C SER A 529 18.58 -4.64 34.22
N SER A 530 18.28 -5.87 33.79
CA SER A 530 16.98 -6.45 33.54
C SER A 530 15.88 -5.96 34.48
N CYS A 531 14.70 -5.66 33.92
CA CYS A 531 13.36 -6.04 34.40
C CYS A 531 12.29 -5.32 33.55
N SER A 532 11.60 -6.09 32.71
CA SER A 532 10.42 -5.64 31.95
C SER A 532 9.27 -5.29 32.88
N PRO A 533 8.41 -4.34 32.47
CA PRO A 533 6.99 -4.58 32.58
C PRO A 533 6.30 -4.41 31.22
N ASP A 534 5.59 -5.46 30.84
CA ASP A 534 4.67 -5.53 29.70
C ASP A 534 3.66 -4.39 29.71
N GLY A 535 3.57 -3.70 28.58
CA GLY A 535 2.67 -2.57 28.37
C GLY A 535 3.00 -1.86 27.08
N ALA A 536 2.86 -2.55 25.96
CA ALA A 536 3.09 -2.02 24.62
C ALA A 536 2.13 -0.84 24.33
N SER A 537 2.53 0.38 24.66
CA SER A 537 2.14 1.55 23.88
C SER A 537 3.12 1.65 22.72
N SER A 538 2.88 0.86 21.67
CA SER A 538 3.59 0.96 20.40
C SER A 538 3.33 2.36 19.81
N GLY A 539 4.23 3.30 20.10
CA GLY A 539 4.34 4.51 19.28
C GLY A 539 4.67 4.05 17.87
N VAL A 540 3.84 4.43 16.90
CA VAL A 540 4.07 4.08 15.49
C VAL A 540 5.29 4.89 15.01
N GLU A 541 6.47 4.26 15.00
CA GLU A 541 7.66 4.83 14.38
C GLU A 541 7.57 4.61 12.87
N HIS A 542 7.24 5.68 12.13
CA HIS A 542 7.29 5.66 10.66
C HIS A 542 8.72 5.84 10.17
N GLN A 543 9.15 5.10 9.15
CA GLN A 543 10.44 5.38 8.52
C GLN A 543 10.35 6.71 7.75
N PRO A 544 11.43 7.52 7.70
CA PRO A 544 11.38 8.84 7.07
C PRO A 544 10.95 8.83 5.60
N THR A 545 11.22 7.74 4.88
CA THR A 545 10.90 7.57 3.46
C THR A 545 9.48 7.06 3.20
N ASP A 546 8.75 6.66 4.25
CA ASP A 546 7.43 6.07 4.10
C ASP A 546 6.42 7.14 3.65
N ASN A 547 5.50 6.71 2.80
CA ASN A 547 4.38 7.53 2.38
C ASN A 547 3.37 7.62 3.53
N ILE A 548 2.85 8.81 3.81
CA ILE A 548 1.81 9.03 4.82
C ILE A 548 0.49 8.35 4.43
N PHE A 549 0.28 8.11 3.13
CA PHE A 549 -0.92 7.47 2.59
C PHE A 549 -0.66 6.02 2.18
N GLU A 550 0.13 5.26 2.95
CA GLU A 550 0.48 3.87 2.65
C GLU A 550 -0.73 2.92 2.59
N GLU A 551 -1.85 3.28 3.22
CA GLU A 551 -3.12 2.55 3.12
C GLU A 551 -3.72 2.58 1.72
N LEU A 552 -3.29 3.55 0.89
CA LEU A 552 -3.69 3.67 -0.51
C LEU A 552 -2.67 3.02 -1.47
N ASP A 553 -1.65 2.33 -0.97
CA ASP A 553 -0.72 1.61 -1.85
C ASP A 553 -1.47 0.49 -2.60
N THR A 554 -1.25 0.40 -3.91
CA THR A 554 -1.93 -0.58 -4.77
C THR A 554 -1.54 -2.02 -4.45
N THR A 555 -0.40 -2.22 -3.77
CA THR A 555 0.12 -3.53 -3.36
C THR A 555 -0.50 -4.10 -2.08
N ARG A 556 -1.33 -3.33 -1.36
CA ARG A 556 -2.02 -3.78 -0.13
C ARG A 556 -2.94 -4.98 -0.41
N SER A 557 -2.95 -5.98 0.48
CA SER A 557 -3.85 -7.14 0.34
C SER A 557 -5.28 -6.89 0.84
N THR A 558 -5.54 -5.75 1.46
CA THR A 558 -6.86 -5.32 1.97
C THR A 558 -7.53 -4.32 1.03
N SER A 559 -8.85 -4.14 1.14
CA SER A 559 -9.57 -3.11 0.38
C SER A 559 -9.48 -1.74 1.07
N TRP A 560 -9.55 -0.63 0.33
CA TRP A 560 -9.53 0.70 0.92
C TRP A 560 -10.71 0.96 1.88
N GLN A 561 -11.86 0.32 1.62
CA GLN A 561 -13.03 0.43 2.49
C GLN A 561 -12.72 -0.15 3.87
N TYR A 562 -12.00 -1.28 3.90
CA TYR A 562 -11.52 -1.89 5.13
C TYR A 562 -10.52 -0.98 5.85
N GLU A 563 -9.50 -0.49 5.15
CA GLU A 563 -8.48 0.40 5.72
C GLU A 563 -9.10 1.68 6.30
N LEU A 564 -10.01 2.31 5.55
CA LEU A 564 -10.72 3.51 6.00
C LEU A 564 -11.55 3.23 7.27
N HIS A 565 -12.19 2.06 7.34
CA HIS A 565 -12.92 1.65 8.54
C HIS A 565 -11.98 1.46 9.74
N GLN A 566 -10.85 0.77 9.56
CA GLN A 566 -9.84 0.61 10.61
C GLN A 566 -9.29 1.95 11.10
N MET A 567 -8.93 2.85 10.16
CA MET A 567 -8.47 4.20 10.51
C MET A 567 -9.52 4.97 11.31
N ARG A 568 -10.81 4.89 10.97
CA ARG A 568 -11.89 5.53 11.73
C ARG A 568 -11.97 5.00 13.16
N LEU A 569 -11.84 3.68 13.35
CA LEU A 569 -11.85 3.06 14.67
C LEU A 569 -10.63 3.48 15.49
N THR A 570 -9.43 3.43 14.91
CA THR A 570 -8.19 3.87 15.55
C THR A 570 -8.26 5.35 15.94
N ASN A 571 -8.72 6.22 15.03
CA ASN A 571 -8.89 7.64 15.32
C ASN A 571 -9.91 7.90 16.42
N LYS A 572 -10.99 7.12 16.50
CA LYS A 572 -11.96 7.20 17.60
C LYS A 572 -11.30 6.85 18.93
N LYS A 573 -10.56 5.74 18.99
CA LYS A 573 -9.84 5.31 20.19
C LYS A 573 -8.81 6.35 20.65
N LEU A 574 -8.02 6.88 19.73
CA LEU A 574 -7.03 7.92 20.03
C LEU A 574 -7.68 9.20 20.55
N ARG A 575 -8.85 9.60 20.03
CA ARG A 575 -9.61 10.74 20.55
C ARG A 575 -10.08 10.51 21.98
N GLU A 576 -10.62 9.33 22.27
CA GLU A 576 -11.06 8.94 23.62
C GLU A 576 -9.87 8.95 24.61
N GLU A 577 -8.72 8.41 24.19
CA GLU A 577 -7.48 8.43 24.98
C GLU A 577 -7.00 9.87 25.23
N LEU A 578 -6.96 10.71 24.19
CA LEU A 578 -6.57 12.12 24.29
C LEU A 578 -7.49 12.89 25.23
N GLU A 579 -8.80 12.67 25.15
CA GLU A 579 -9.77 13.25 26.07
C GLU A 579 -9.52 12.78 27.51
N SER A 580 -9.28 11.49 27.74
CA SER A 580 -9.00 10.95 29.08
C SER A 580 -7.75 11.60 29.70
N ILE A 581 -6.70 11.81 28.91
CA ILE A 581 -5.45 12.46 29.33
C ILE A 581 -5.70 13.95 29.62
N LYS A 582 -6.45 14.65 28.75
CA LYS A 582 -6.82 16.06 28.96
C LYS A 582 -7.65 16.23 30.24
N HIS A 583 -8.61 15.34 30.51
CA HIS A 583 -9.40 15.33 31.74
C HIS A 583 -8.53 15.07 32.97
N SER A 584 -7.59 14.13 32.89
CA SER A 584 -6.63 13.84 33.97
C SER A 584 -5.71 15.02 34.27
N LYS A 585 -5.21 15.72 33.24
CA LYS A 585 -4.44 16.97 33.39
C LYS A 585 -5.28 18.09 34.01
N LYS A 586 -6.54 18.28 33.58
CA LYS A 586 -7.47 19.26 34.19
C LYS A 586 -7.74 18.95 35.67
N LYS A 587 -7.96 17.68 36.03
CA LYS A 587 -8.12 17.25 37.43
C LYS A 587 -6.86 17.52 38.27
N ARG A 588 -5.66 17.25 37.75
CA ARG A 588 -4.39 17.57 38.43
C ARG A 588 -4.23 19.09 38.60
N LYS A 589 -4.53 19.89 37.58
CA LYS A 589 -4.46 21.37 37.64
C LYS A 589 -5.48 21.98 38.61
N LYS A 590 -6.68 21.38 38.74
CA LYS A 590 -7.69 21.80 39.73
C LYS A 590 -7.30 21.46 41.17
N ARG A 591 -6.55 20.36 41.39
CA ARG A 591 -5.98 20.01 42.70
C ARG A 591 -4.79 20.88 43.10
N SER A 592 -4.09 21.49 42.14
CA SER A 592 -2.91 22.33 42.38
C SER A 592 -3.18 23.84 42.36
N ALA A 593 -4.43 24.29 42.14
CA ALA A 593 -4.77 25.71 42.19
C ALA A 593 -4.90 26.16 43.67
N PRO A 594 -4.18 27.21 44.12
CA PRO A 594 -4.34 27.73 45.47
C PRO A 594 -5.75 28.29 45.65
N SER A 595 -6.47 27.84 46.68
CA SER A 595 -7.82 28.35 46.94
C SER A 595 -7.76 29.82 47.32
N SER A 596 -8.30 30.68 46.46
CA SER A 596 -8.45 32.11 46.67
C SER A 596 -9.10 32.44 48.02
N ASN A 597 -8.45 33.33 48.78
CA ASN A 597 -8.94 34.05 49.97
C ASN A 597 -9.33 33.22 51.21
N LYS A 598 -8.52 32.22 51.59
CA LYS A 598 -8.62 31.63 52.94
C LYS A 598 -7.46 32.10 53.81
N VAL A 599 -7.78 32.49 55.03
CA VAL A 599 -6.81 32.99 56.03
C VAL A 599 -7.02 32.19 57.30
N CYS A 600 -5.95 31.62 57.86
CA CYS A 600 -6.03 30.83 59.08
C CYS A 600 -6.43 31.74 60.23
N HIS A 601 -7.51 31.40 60.92
CA HIS A 601 -7.99 32.19 62.05
C HIS A 601 -6.89 32.36 63.12
N HIS A 602 -6.11 31.32 63.39
CA HIS A 602 -5.14 31.32 64.48
C HIS A 602 -3.80 31.97 64.11
N CYS A 603 -3.22 31.64 62.96
CA CYS A 603 -1.88 32.11 62.58
C CYS A 603 -1.87 33.09 61.40
N GLN A 604 -3.04 33.47 60.88
CA GLN A 604 -3.24 34.41 59.77
C GLN A 604 -2.54 34.03 58.46
N ARG A 605 -2.02 32.79 58.35
CA ARG A 605 -1.40 32.27 57.13
C ARG A 605 -2.46 32.06 56.04
N LYS A 606 -2.12 32.45 54.80
CA LYS A 606 -3.03 32.38 53.63
C LYS A 606 -2.75 31.20 52.69
N ASP A 607 -1.58 30.60 52.84
CA ASP A 607 -1.14 29.40 52.15
C ASP A 607 -1.24 28.20 53.09
N SER A 608 -2.07 27.23 52.72
CA SER A 608 -2.14 25.94 53.41
C SER A 608 -2.49 24.87 52.39
N PRO A 609 -1.77 23.73 52.35
CA PRO A 609 -2.07 22.64 51.41
C PRO A 609 -3.45 22.02 51.68
N GLU A 610 -3.95 22.11 52.91
CA GLU A 610 -5.29 21.68 53.32
C GLU A 610 -5.86 22.63 54.40
N TRP A 611 -7.18 22.83 54.41
CA TRP A 611 -7.87 23.69 55.38
C TRP A 611 -8.83 22.87 56.25
N ARG A 612 -8.67 22.94 57.58
CA ARG A 612 -9.41 22.15 58.57
C ARG A 612 -10.52 22.96 59.25
N LYS A 613 -11.47 22.29 59.90
CA LYS A 613 -12.55 22.92 60.68
C LYS A 613 -11.97 23.61 61.91
N GLY A 614 -12.43 24.82 62.20
CA GLY A 614 -12.06 25.59 63.38
C GLY A 614 -13.30 26.13 64.11
N PRO A 615 -13.10 26.98 65.11
CA PRO A 615 -14.17 27.45 66.00
C PRO A 615 -15.30 28.17 65.25
N ASP A 616 -14.99 28.95 64.22
CA ASP A 616 -15.99 29.69 63.43
C ASP A 616 -16.60 28.89 62.26
N GLY A 617 -16.30 27.58 62.17
CA GLY A 617 -16.87 26.71 61.14
C GLY A 617 -15.84 25.95 60.27
N PRO A 618 -16.29 25.27 59.21
CA PRO A 618 -15.43 24.44 58.37
C PRO A 618 -14.42 25.27 57.57
N LYS A 619 -13.17 24.78 57.49
CA LYS A 619 -12.07 25.34 56.68
C LYS A 619 -11.55 26.72 57.13
N THR A 620 -11.56 26.99 58.44
CA THR A 620 -11.07 28.24 59.05
C THR A 620 -9.66 28.14 59.65
N LEU A 621 -9.09 26.93 59.77
CA LEU A 621 -7.71 26.71 60.25
C LEU A 621 -6.82 26.12 59.16
N CYS A 622 -5.55 26.52 59.12
CA CYS A 622 -4.54 25.86 58.30
C CYS A 622 -4.25 24.45 58.84
N ASN A 623 -3.58 23.61 58.04
CA ASN A 623 -3.34 22.22 58.40
C ASN A 623 -2.55 22.06 59.71
N ALA A 624 -1.56 22.94 59.96
CA ALA A 624 -0.76 22.91 61.18
C ALA A 624 -1.54 23.31 62.44
N CYS A 625 -2.41 24.32 62.35
CA CYS A 625 -3.23 24.75 63.48
C CYS A 625 -4.35 23.75 63.77
N GLY A 626 -5.01 23.21 62.75
CA GLY A 626 -6.11 22.24 62.90
C GLY A 626 -5.67 20.82 63.28
N LEU A 627 -4.38 20.55 63.42
CA LEU A 627 -3.82 19.32 64.00
C LEU A 627 -3.41 19.50 65.46
N ARG A 628 -3.33 20.75 65.94
CA ARG A 628 -2.98 21.09 67.33
C ARG A 628 -4.21 21.40 68.19
N THR A 629 -5.34 21.66 67.55
CA THR A 629 -6.70 21.71 68.13
C THR A 629 -7.35 20.35 68.02
#